data_AF-A0AAJ6YYE3-F1
#
_entry.id   AF-A0AAJ6YYE3-F1
#
_cell.length_a   1.000
_cell.length_b   1.000
_cell.length_c   1.000
_cell.angle_alpha   90.00
_cell.angle_beta   90.00
_cell.angle_gamma   90.00
#
_symmetry.space_group_name_H-M   'P 1'
#
loop_
_entity.id
_entity.type
_entity.pdbx_description
1 polymer ?
#
loop_
_entity_poly.entity_id
_entity_poly.type
_entity_poly.pdbx_seq_one_letter_code
_entity_poly.pdbx_strand_id
1 'polypeptide(L)'
;MYKKSEKYNSLSIDLSPSKPITYNTEVTIGATEPTVVNKNYENEKPIDQSLNAVNQDLHKDLGIITEVNTPFREEITTKATTLGNRQMRRIYNPDETALIEDYPFMAVLLMNGKLWCGGAIIEEDTVMTAAHCMQLQYNNRFFREYVKMLTVRVGSNNATAGGRVYRVTDIFFHPNYKPNTLEFNVAVVKLHKNITIKSDRNVDVIGHSREKLIPTDTEVTFLGWGSVWGHGSIEEQVLLQKVVLPVYDLSDCQEVYGKDLVTRTNFCAGYITVRKNVCNHDAGGPAIMDGVLVGILSFSAKRCDKPDKPAVFTSVGAVSDWLTNVDARKKTRYLESKYPEKI
;
A
#
# COMPACT_ATOMS: atom_id res chain seq x y z
N MET A 1 7.79 -18.02 -66.03
CA MET A 1 6.46 -17.52 -65.57
C MET A 1 6.41 -17.79 -64.06
N TYR A 2 6.09 -16.86 -63.15
CA TYR A 2 5.62 -15.48 -63.23
C TYR A 2 6.38 -14.60 -62.20
N LYS A 3 6.57 -13.30 -62.48
CA LYS A 3 7.00 -12.29 -61.48
C LYS A 3 5.76 -11.53 -60.96
N LYS A 4 5.71 -11.23 -59.65
CA LYS A 4 4.99 -10.10 -59.01
C LYS A 4 5.61 -9.92 -57.62
N SER A 5 6.44 -8.92 -57.34
CA SER A 5 6.18 -7.46 -57.24
C SER A 5 5.58 -7.06 -55.88
N GLU A 6 6.46 -6.72 -54.95
CA GLU A 6 6.12 -6.00 -53.71
C GLU A 6 5.69 -4.56 -54.05
N LYS A 7 4.75 -4.00 -53.28
CA LYS A 7 4.39 -2.58 -53.32
C LYS A 7 4.70 -1.94 -51.97
N TYR A 8 5.75 -1.12 -51.95
CA TYR A 8 5.94 -0.14 -50.90
C TYR A 8 5.01 1.05 -51.15
N ASN A 9 4.17 1.40 -50.18
CA ASN A 9 3.45 2.68 -50.18
C ASN A 9 4.23 3.68 -49.33
N SER A 10 4.86 4.66 -49.98
CA SER A 10 5.46 5.82 -49.33
C SER A 10 4.37 6.83 -48.95
N LEU A 11 4.17 7.08 -47.65
CA LEU A 11 3.39 8.21 -47.16
C LEU A 11 4.32 9.37 -46.84
N SER A 12 4.28 10.40 -47.68
CA SER A 12 4.92 11.69 -47.45
C SER A 12 4.11 12.52 -46.45
N ILE A 13 4.74 12.96 -45.37
CA ILE A 13 4.14 13.88 -44.39
C ILE A 13 4.46 15.31 -44.81
N ASP A 14 3.42 16.12 -45.06
CA ASP A 14 3.54 17.57 -45.24
C ASP A 14 3.59 18.25 -43.87
N LEU A 15 4.59 19.11 -43.66
CA LEU A 15 4.80 19.88 -42.44
C LEU A 15 4.66 21.37 -42.73
N SER A 16 3.41 21.82 -42.75
CA SER A 16 3.05 23.24 -42.89
C SER A 16 2.33 23.75 -41.62
N PRO A 17 2.75 24.87 -40.99
CA PRO A 17 2.23 25.30 -39.69
C PRO A 17 0.85 25.98 -39.81
N SER A 18 -0.15 25.43 -39.10
CA SER A 18 -1.50 26.00 -39.01
C SER A 18 -1.55 27.23 -38.10
N LYS A 19 -2.09 28.35 -38.62
CA LYS A 19 -2.30 29.61 -37.88
C LYS A 19 -3.34 29.45 -36.74
N PRO A 20 -3.22 30.20 -35.63
CA PRO A 20 -4.22 30.22 -34.56
C PRO A 20 -5.50 30.96 -35.00
N ILE A 21 -6.65 30.46 -34.53
CA ILE A 21 -7.97 31.09 -34.70
C ILE A 21 -8.30 31.86 -33.42
N THR A 22 -8.56 33.16 -33.52
CA THR A 22 -9.04 33.99 -32.41
C THR A 22 -10.58 33.96 -32.33
N TYR A 23 -11.10 33.84 -31.11
CA TYR A 23 -12.50 34.14 -30.79
C TYR A 23 -12.54 35.32 -29.83
N ASN A 24 -13.23 36.39 -30.23
CA ASN A 24 -13.52 37.52 -29.36
C ASN A 24 -14.88 37.30 -28.69
N THR A 25 -14.95 37.47 -27.38
CA THR A 25 -16.21 37.67 -26.64
C THR A 25 -15.99 38.81 -25.64
N GLU A 26 -16.66 39.93 -25.88
CA GLU A 26 -16.68 41.07 -24.96
C GLU A 26 -17.54 40.72 -23.74
N VAL A 27 -17.05 41.07 -22.54
CA VAL A 27 -17.86 41.09 -21.32
C VAL A 27 -17.58 42.41 -20.59
N THR A 28 -18.60 43.27 -20.51
CA THR A 28 -18.53 44.55 -19.82
C THR A 28 -18.56 44.33 -18.32
N ILE A 29 -17.63 44.93 -17.57
CA ILE A 29 -17.64 44.92 -16.09
C ILE A 29 -17.70 46.36 -15.60
N GLY A 30 -18.77 46.72 -14.89
CA GLY A 30 -18.92 48.02 -14.23
C GLY A 30 -18.08 48.09 -12.94
N ALA A 31 -17.50 49.26 -12.67
CA ALA A 31 -16.67 49.49 -11.50
C ALA A 31 -17.49 49.98 -10.28
N THR A 32 -17.23 49.39 -9.12
CA THR A 32 -17.51 49.98 -7.79
C THR A 32 -16.42 49.57 -6.80
N GLU A 33 -15.82 50.53 -6.12
CA GLU A 33 -14.74 50.34 -5.14
C GLU A 33 -15.23 49.73 -3.82
N PRO A 34 -14.39 48.98 -3.07
CA PRO A 34 -14.67 48.62 -1.69
C PRO A 34 -14.09 49.67 -0.70
N THR A 35 -14.97 50.24 0.13
CA THR A 35 -14.62 51.14 1.23
C THR A 35 -13.89 50.42 2.37
N VAL A 36 -12.84 51.04 2.91
CA VAL A 36 -12.12 50.57 4.10
C VAL A 36 -12.92 50.81 5.38
N VAL A 37 -13.02 49.81 6.26
CA VAL A 37 -13.47 49.97 7.65
C VAL A 37 -12.50 49.26 8.59
N ASN A 38 -11.68 50.04 9.31
CA ASN A 38 -10.90 49.54 10.44
C ASN A 38 -11.79 49.45 11.69
N LYS A 39 -11.64 48.35 12.45
CA LYS A 39 -11.94 48.35 13.90
C LYS A 39 -10.88 47.55 14.65
N ASN A 40 -10.13 48.27 15.49
CA ASN A 40 -9.24 47.68 16.49
C ASN A 40 -10.06 47.14 17.67
N TYR A 41 -9.57 46.08 18.31
CA TYR A 41 -9.73 45.86 19.75
C TYR A 41 -8.45 45.25 20.30
N GLU A 42 -7.85 45.91 21.29
CA GLU A 42 -6.69 45.45 22.06
C GLU A 42 -7.16 44.60 23.26
N ASN A 43 -6.36 43.62 23.72
CA ASN A 43 -5.95 43.44 25.13
C ASN A 43 -5.06 42.18 25.39
N GLU A 44 -4.43 42.13 26.58
CA GLU A 44 -3.22 41.37 26.96
C GLU A 44 -3.42 40.22 27.98
N LYS A 45 -2.52 39.23 28.21
CA LYS A 45 -1.27 38.81 27.52
C LYS A 45 -0.99 37.26 27.57
N PRO A 46 -0.36 36.60 28.61
CA PRO A 46 0.68 35.59 28.26
C PRO A 46 0.75 34.27 29.08
N ILE A 47 1.02 33.14 28.42
CA ILE A 47 1.55 31.86 28.99
C ILE A 47 2.25 31.11 27.83
N ASP A 48 3.42 30.46 27.92
CA ASP A 48 4.58 30.50 28.83
C ASP A 48 5.80 29.94 28.03
N GLN A 49 7.03 30.34 28.38
CA GLN A 49 8.26 29.84 27.77
C GLN A 49 8.96 28.84 28.71
N SER A 50 9.10 27.58 28.30
CA SER A 50 10.16 26.74 28.87
C SER A 50 10.72 25.70 27.90
N LEU A 51 12.06 25.63 27.89
CA LEU A 51 12.92 24.51 27.47
C LEU A 51 13.15 24.26 25.97
N ASN A 52 14.05 25.10 25.42
CA ASN A 52 15.38 24.66 24.93
C ASN A 52 15.79 23.24 25.39
N ALA A 53 16.51 22.41 24.62
CA ALA A 53 17.13 22.53 23.31
C ALA A 53 17.47 21.11 22.78
N VAL A 54 17.97 20.99 21.54
CA VAL A 54 19.17 20.21 21.14
C VAL A 54 19.33 20.24 19.60
N ASN A 55 20.56 20.50 19.15
CA ASN A 55 21.07 20.41 17.77
C ASN A 55 20.53 21.41 16.73
N GLN A 56 21.08 22.63 16.77
CA GLN A 56 21.74 23.14 15.56
C GLN A 56 23.02 22.33 15.33
N ASP A 57 23.29 21.87 14.11
CA ASP A 57 24.53 22.22 13.39
C ASP A 57 24.55 21.69 11.95
N LEU A 58 25.47 22.25 11.14
CA LEU A 58 25.72 21.97 9.72
C LEU A 58 24.55 22.26 8.75
N HIS A 59 24.53 23.48 8.23
CA HIS A 59 24.88 23.72 6.83
C HIS A 59 25.28 25.18 6.62
N LYS A 60 26.58 25.44 6.70
CA LYS A 60 27.22 26.68 6.27
C LYS A 60 28.12 26.31 5.11
N ASP A 61 27.82 26.82 3.91
CA ASP A 61 28.81 27.33 2.94
C ASP A 61 28.15 27.73 1.61
N LEU A 62 28.82 28.66 0.92
CA LEU A 62 28.55 29.19 -0.43
C LEU A 62 27.28 30.06 -0.58
N GLY A 63 27.42 31.33 -0.19
CA GLY A 63 26.57 32.41 -0.66
C GLY A 63 27.37 33.68 -1.00
N ILE A 64 27.69 33.88 -2.28
CA ILE A 64 27.99 35.18 -2.91
C ILE A 64 27.55 35.07 -4.39
N ILE A 65 26.50 35.77 -4.82
CA ILE A 65 26.53 36.93 -5.77
C ILE A 65 25.29 37.80 -5.46
N THR A 66 25.38 39.10 -5.74
CA THR A 66 24.49 40.20 -5.37
C THR A 66 23.22 40.38 -6.22
N GLU A 67 22.20 40.98 -5.58
CA GLU A 67 21.08 41.80 -6.07
C GLU A 67 20.74 41.88 -7.58
N VAL A 68 19.45 41.65 -7.90
CA VAL A 68 18.61 42.66 -8.62
C VAL A 68 17.17 42.59 -8.07
N ASN A 69 16.63 43.72 -7.60
CA ASN A 69 15.21 43.85 -7.23
C ASN A 69 14.36 44.18 -8.47
N THR A 70 13.40 43.32 -8.84
CA THR A 70 12.20 43.73 -9.63
C THR A 70 10.98 42.89 -9.20
N PRO A 71 9.80 43.50 -8.98
CA PRO A 71 8.61 42.76 -8.54
C PRO A 71 7.80 42.26 -9.74
N PHE A 72 8.13 41.08 -10.26
CA PHE A 72 7.29 40.42 -11.28
C PHE A 72 6.14 39.67 -10.59
N ARG A 73 4.93 40.22 -10.69
CA ARG A 73 3.71 39.64 -10.12
C ARG A 73 3.16 38.58 -11.07
N GLU A 74 3.65 37.34 -10.98
CA GLU A 74 2.99 36.20 -11.64
C GLU A 74 1.66 35.87 -10.94
N GLU A 75 0.60 35.82 -11.73
CA GLU A 75 -0.69 35.29 -11.30
C GLU A 75 -0.57 33.78 -11.10
N ILE A 76 -0.56 33.35 -9.84
CA ILE A 76 -0.61 31.93 -9.49
C ILE A 76 -1.97 31.37 -9.94
N THR A 77 -2.00 30.84 -11.16
CA THR A 77 -3.14 30.07 -11.65
C THR A 77 -3.24 28.82 -10.80
N THR A 78 -4.32 28.69 -10.01
CA THR A 78 -4.47 27.67 -8.97
C THR A 78 -4.76 26.26 -9.51
N LYS A 79 -3.82 25.71 -10.30
CA LYS A 79 -3.65 24.26 -10.43
C LYS A 79 -2.91 23.71 -9.22
N ALA A 80 -3.57 23.83 -8.07
CA ALA A 80 -3.23 23.08 -6.86
C ALA A 80 -3.46 21.58 -7.14
N THR A 81 -2.48 20.95 -7.79
CA THR A 81 -2.41 19.50 -7.89
C THR A 81 -2.20 19.00 -6.47
N THR A 82 -3.26 18.48 -5.85
CA THR A 82 -3.28 18.09 -4.45
C THR A 82 -2.28 16.96 -4.19
N LEU A 83 -1.08 17.34 -3.76
CA LEU A 83 -0.12 16.43 -3.17
C LEU A 83 -0.68 15.92 -1.84
N GLY A 84 -1.52 14.89 -1.90
CA GLY A 84 -1.69 13.99 -0.76
C GLY A 84 -0.30 13.55 -0.28
N ASN A 85 -0.10 13.50 1.03
CA ASN A 85 1.22 13.39 1.65
C ASN A 85 2.03 12.25 1.00
N ARG A 86 3.08 12.62 0.22
CA ARG A 86 3.79 11.72 -0.70
C ARG A 86 4.41 10.50 -0.01
N GLN A 87 4.52 10.54 1.31
CA GLN A 87 5.20 9.59 2.16
C GLN A 87 4.30 8.42 2.61
N MET A 88 2.97 8.55 2.59
CA MET A 88 2.01 7.54 3.10
C MET A 88 1.12 6.94 1.99
N ARG A 89 1.70 6.61 0.84
CA ARG A 89 0.94 6.09 -0.29
C ARG A 89 0.59 4.61 -0.14
N ARG A 90 -0.62 4.33 -0.61
CA ARG A 90 -1.32 3.05 -0.81
C ARG A 90 -1.55 2.87 -2.31
N ILE A 91 -2.17 1.79 -2.78
CA ILE A 91 -2.37 1.47 -4.22
C ILE A 91 -2.51 2.74 -5.08
N TYR A 92 -1.57 2.90 -6.01
CA TYR A 92 -1.48 4.09 -6.85
C TYR A 92 -2.06 3.78 -8.23
N ASN A 93 -3.10 4.53 -8.62
CA ASN A 93 -3.93 4.31 -9.81
C ASN A 93 -4.50 2.87 -9.85
N PRO A 94 -5.39 2.49 -8.91
CA PRO A 94 -6.09 1.20 -8.96
C PRO A 94 -6.89 1.05 -10.26
N ASP A 95 -7.25 -0.19 -10.60
CA ASP A 95 -8.22 -0.45 -11.67
C ASP A 95 -9.64 -0.07 -11.22
N GLU A 96 -10.01 -0.44 -9.99
CA GLU A 96 -11.33 -0.19 -9.43
C GLU A 96 -11.33 -0.18 -7.89
N THR A 97 -12.36 0.45 -7.31
CA THR A 97 -12.78 0.17 -5.92
C THR A 97 -13.46 -1.19 -5.91
N ALA A 98 -12.99 -2.09 -5.05
CA ALA A 98 -13.49 -3.45 -4.97
C ALA A 98 -14.46 -3.63 -3.80
N LEU A 99 -15.36 -4.61 -3.90
CA LEU A 99 -16.28 -4.95 -2.82
C LEU A 99 -15.73 -6.10 -1.97
N ILE A 100 -15.98 -6.02 -0.66
CA ILE A 100 -15.63 -7.06 0.31
C ILE A 100 -16.44 -8.35 0.09
N GLU A 101 -17.61 -8.26 -0.55
CA GLU A 101 -18.40 -9.45 -0.93
C GLU A 101 -17.71 -10.25 -2.06
N ASP A 102 -16.95 -9.60 -2.95
CA ASP A 102 -16.16 -10.27 -4.00
C ASP A 102 -14.84 -10.82 -3.45
N TYR A 103 -14.32 -10.20 -2.38
CA TYR A 103 -13.05 -10.55 -1.74
C TYR A 103 -13.19 -10.70 -0.22
N PRO A 104 -14.00 -11.66 0.27
CA PRO A 104 -14.40 -11.76 1.68
C PRO A 104 -13.26 -12.25 2.59
N PHE A 105 -12.14 -12.69 2.02
CA PHE A 105 -10.92 -13.04 2.75
C PHE A 105 -10.05 -11.82 3.13
N MET A 106 -10.41 -10.60 2.72
CA MET A 106 -9.58 -9.43 2.98
C MET A 106 -9.62 -9.01 4.46
N ALA A 107 -8.45 -8.85 5.07
CA ALA A 107 -8.29 -8.50 6.48
C ALA A 107 -7.40 -7.26 6.67
N VAL A 108 -7.84 -6.35 7.52
CA VAL A 108 -7.08 -5.16 7.92
C VAL A 108 -6.40 -5.42 9.26
N LEU A 109 -5.07 -5.32 9.28
CA LEU A 109 -4.27 -5.39 10.50
C LEU A 109 -4.20 -4.00 11.13
N LEU A 110 -4.75 -3.87 12.34
CA LEU A 110 -4.85 -2.62 13.09
C LEU A 110 -3.82 -2.60 14.23
N MET A 111 -3.05 -1.51 14.30
CA MET A 111 -2.17 -1.20 15.44
C MET A 111 -2.72 0.01 16.19
N ASN A 112 -3.02 -0.15 17.48
CA ASN A 112 -3.71 0.86 18.30
C ASN A 112 -5.01 1.38 17.64
N GLY A 113 -5.77 0.49 17.00
CA GLY A 113 -7.02 0.81 16.30
C GLY A 113 -6.85 1.49 14.92
N LYS A 114 -5.63 1.81 14.49
CA LYS A 114 -5.33 2.42 13.19
C LYS A 114 -4.86 1.38 12.19
N LEU A 115 -5.26 1.52 10.93
CA LEU A 115 -4.78 0.72 9.80
C LEU A 115 -3.26 0.75 9.73
N TRP A 116 -2.64 -0.43 9.80
CA TRP A 116 -1.20 -0.61 9.78
C TRP A 116 -0.74 -1.38 8.54
N CYS A 117 -1.31 -2.56 8.31
CA CYS A 117 -1.01 -3.43 7.17
C CYS A 117 -2.27 -4.13 6.65
N GLY A 118 -2.17 -4.72 5.47
CA GLY A 118 -3.13 -5.69 4.96
C GLY A 118 -2.91 -7.10 5.50
N GLY A 119 -3.80 -8.00 5.12
CA GLY A 119 -3.75 -9.42 5.41
C GLY A 119 -4.84 -10.19 4.67
N ALA A 120 -4.74 -11.52 4.70
CA ALA A 120 -5.73 -12.44 4.16
C ALA A 120 -6.15 -13.50 5.18
N ILE A 121 -7.44 -13.78 5.29
CA ILE A 121 -8.01 -14.83 6.14
C ILE A 121 -7.74 -16.17 5.47
N ILE A 122 -6.91 -17.01 6.10
CA ILE A 122 -6.55 -18.35 5.59
C ILE A 122 -7.17 -19.49 6.41
N GLU A 123 -7.69 -19.19 7.61
CA GLU A 123 -8.56 -20.07 8.41
C GLU A 123 -9.55 -19.20 9.19
N GLU A 124 -10.60 -19.80 9.76
CA GLU A 124 -11.61 -19.08 10.56
C GLU A 124 -11.01 -18.22 11.70
N ASP A 125 -9.85 -18.56 12.24
CA ASP A 125 -9.15 -17.79 13.28
C ASP A 125 -7.66 -17.51 12.93
N THR A 126 -7.30 -17.54 11.65
CA THR A 126 -5.94 -17.21 11.16
C THR A 126 -5.93 -16.22 10.02
N VAL A 127 -5.15 -15.15 10.20
CA VAL A 127 -4.84 -14.17 9.14
C VAL A 127 -3.36 -14.18 8.82
N MET A 128 -3.03 -14.26 7.54
CA MET A 128 -1.70 -14.18 6.97
C MET A 128 -1.36 -12.73 6.63
N THR A 129 -0.12 -12.30 6.88
CA THR A 129 0.37 -10.93 6.65
C THR A 129 1.90 -10.94 6.51
N ALA A 130 2.53 -9.79 6.25
CA ALA A 130 3.98 -9.67 6.17
C ALA A 130 4.61 -9.66 7.58
N ALA A 131 5.77 -10.31 7.74
CA ALA A 131 6.46 -10.39 9.03
C ALA A 131 6.93 -9.02 9.56
N HIS A 132 7.39 -8.13 8.68
CA HIS A 132 7.84 -6.78 9.09
C HIS A 132 6.70 -5.91 9.62
N CYS A 133 5.43 -6.20 9.27
CA CYS A 133 4.28 -5.54 9.91
C CYS A 133 4.28 -5.78 11.42
N MET A 134 4.84 -6.90 11.88
CA MET A 134 5.00 -7.27 13.28
C MET A 134 6.45 -7.10 13.78
N GLN A 135 7.26 -6.22 13.17
CA GLN A 135 8.69 -6.10 13.50
C GLN A 135 8.96 -5.72 14.97
N LEU A 136 8.07 -4.94 15.60
CA LEU A 136 8.15 -4.61 17.02
C LEU A 136 8.04 -5.89 17.88
N GLN A 137 7.09 -6.76 17.56
CA GLN A 137 6.86 -8.05 18.21
C GLN A 137 7.92 -9.09 17.83
N TYR A 138 8.55 -8.96 16.66
CA TYR A 138 9.72 -9.75 16.31
C TYR A 138 10.92 -9.38 17.19
N ASN A 139 11.23 -8.09 17.29
CA ASN A 139 12.40 -7.61 18.04
C ASN A 139 12.23 -7.65 19.57
N ASN A 140 11.00 -7.61 20.08
CA ASN A 140 10.74 -7.48 21.51
C ASN A 140 9.73 -8.53 22.02
N ARG A 141 10.21 -9.40 22.91
CA ARG A 141 9.42 -10.49 23.52
C ARG A 141 8.19 -9.99 24.29
N PHE A 142 8.30 -8.88 25.02
CA PHE A 142 7.16 -8.31 25.76
C PHE A 142 6.02 -7.93 24.82
N PHE A 143 6.30 -7.23 23.71
CA PHE A 143 5.25 -6.91 22.73
C PHE A 143 4.73 -8.15 21.99
N ARG A 144 5.52 -9.22 21.87
CA ARG A 144 5.10 -10.51 21.31
C ARG A 144 4.14 -11.29 22.20
N GLU A 145 4.33 -11.23 23.52
CA GLU A 145 3.47 -11.89 24.51
C GLU A 145 2.28 -11.00 24.93
N TYR A 146 2.39 -9.68 24.73
CA TYR A 146 1.39 -8.69 25.13
C TYR A 146 0.76 -7.96 23.93
N VAL A 147 0.19 -8.73 23.01
CA VAL A 147 -0.39 -8.29 21.72
C VAL A 147 -1.65 -7.39 21.80
N LYS A 148 -1.94 -6.76 22.95
CA LYS A 148 -3.15 -5.93 23.18
C LYS A 148 -3.31 -4.77 22.19
N MET A 149 -2.20 -4.27 21.63
CA MET A 149 -2.21 -3.22 20.61
C MET A 149 -2.65 -3.70 19.22
N LEU A 150 -2.75 -5.01 19.01
CA LEU A 150 -3.03 -5.63 17.71
C LEU A 150 -4.45 -6.16 17.65
N THR A 151 -5.17 -5.72 16.63
CA THR A 151 -6.49 -6.24 16.29
C THR A 151 -6.59 -6.43 14.78
N VAL A 152 -7.56 -7.21 14.34
CA VAL A 152 -7.84 -7.44 12.92
C VAL A 152 -9.28 -7.07 12.62
N ARG A 153 -9.51 -6.22 11.61
CA ARG A 153 -10.84 -5.92 11.06
C ARG A 153 -11.08 -6.77 9.81
N VAL A 154 -12.26 -7.38 9.72
CA VAL A 154 -12.72 -8.17 8.57
C VAL A 154 -14.15 -7.73 8.19
N GLY A 155 -14.59 -8.01 6.96
CA GLY A 155 -15.96 -7.72 6.54
C GLY A 155 -16.29 -6.24 6.38
N SER A 156 -15.37 -5.43 5.87
CA SER A 156 -15.64 -4.02 5.52
C SER A 156 -14.93 -3.58 4.25
N ASN A 157 -15.66 -2.83 3.41
CA ASN A 157 -15.09 -2.07 2.30
C ASN A 157 -14.18 -0.92 2.76
N ASN A 158 -14.34 -0.44 3.99
CA ASN A 158 -13.56 0.67 4.55
C ASN A 158 -12.61 0.16 5.63
N ALA A 159 -11.32 0.46 5.51
CA ALA A 159 -10.32 0.03 6.46
C ALA A 159 -10.44 0.72 7.83
N THR A 160 -11.06 1.90 7.92
CA THR A 160 -11.17 2.69 9.15
C THR A 160 -12.47 2.45 9.92
N ALA A 161 -13.55 2.05 9.22
CA ALA A 161 -14.90 1.93 9.76
C ALA A 161 -15.59 0.61 9.38
N GLY A 162 -16.68 0.27 10.08
CA GLY A 162 -17.47 -0.93 9.80
C GLY A 162 -16.75 -2.26 10.08
N GLY A 163 -17.35 -3.34 9.60
CA GLY A 163 -16.88 -4.71 9.76
C GLY A 163 -16.84 -5.18 11.21
N ARG A 164 -16.07 -6.25 11.45
CA ARG A 164 -15.94 -6.91 12.75
C ARG A 164 -14.48 -6.89 13.18
N VAL A 165 -14.21 -6.44 14.41
CA VAL A 165 -12.85 -6.33 14.97
C VAL A 165 -12.57 -7.48 15.93
N TYR A 166 -11.45 -8.18 15.71
CA TYR A 166 -11.00 -9.32 16.49
C TYR A 166 -9.69 -8.99 17.20
N ARG A 167 -9.58 -9.33 18.49
CA ARG A 167 -8.30 -9.34 19.22
C ARG A 167 -7.41 -10.45 18.69
N VAL A 168 -6.13 -10.13 18.50
CA VAL A 168 -5.05 -11.12 18.28
C VAL A 168 -4.69 -11.78 19.61
N THR A 169 -4.27 -13.05 19.58
CA THR A 169 -3.71 -13.78 20.75
C THR A 169 -2.26 -14.17 20.55
N ASP A 170 -1.91 -14.62 19.34
CA ASP A 170 -0.59 -15.17 19.02
C ASP A 170 -0.09 -14.65 17.67
N ILE A 171 1.23 -14.59 17.52
CA ILE A 171 1.92 -14.26 16.27
C ILE A 171 2.95 -15.36 16.00
N PHE A 172 2.85 -15.98 14.82
CA PHE A 172 3.82 -16.96 14.35
C PHE A 172 4.55 -16.38 13.14
N PHE A 173 5.83 -16.07 13.34
CA PHE A 173 6.75 -15.70 12.26
C PHE A 173 7.21 -16.96 11.51
N HIS A 174 7.52 -16.83 10.23
CA HIS A 174 8.25 -17.88 9.53
C HIS A 174 9.63 -18.09 10.20
N PRO A 175 10.07 -19.33 10.50
CA PRO A 175 11.30 -19.58 11.25
C PRO A 175 12.56 -19.06 10.55
N ASN A 176 12.52 -18.96 9.22
CA ASN A 176 13.61 -18.43 8.40
C ASN A 176 13.46 -16.93 8.06
N TYR A 177 12.54 -16.20 8.70
CA TYR A 177 12.37 -14.77 8.46
C TYR A 177 13.65 -14.00 8.79
N LYS A 178 14.19 -13.26 7.81
CA LYS A 178 15.36 -12.41 7.97
C LYS A 178 14.95 -10.93 7.86
N PRO A 179 14.88 -10.17 8.97
CA PRO A 179 14.40 -8.78 8.92
C PRO A 179 15.31 -7.83 8.13
N ASN A 180 16.59 -8.15 7.98
CA ASN A 180 17.54 -7.31 7.23
C ASN A 180 17.41 -7.45 5.71
N THR A 181 16.94 -8.61 5.21
CA THR A 181 16.81 -8.90 3.77
C THR A 181 15.36 -9.07 3.32
N LEU A 182 14.41 -9.14 4.25
CA LEU A 182 13.00 -9.51 4.02
C LEU A 182 12.81 -10.89 3.35
N GLU A 183 13.82 -11.77 3.44
CA GLU A 183 13.67 -13.17 3.06
C GLU A 183 12.67 -13.86 4.01
N PHE A 184 11.74 -14.64 3.46
CA PHE A 184 10.61 -15.23 4.20
C PHE A 184 9.83 -14.20 5.04
N ASN A 185 9.62 -12.98 4.52
CA ASN A 185 8.83 -11.92 5.15
C ASN A 185 7.32 -12.24 5.21
N VAL A 186 6.97 -13.19 6.07
CA VAL A 186 5.60 -13.63 6.30
C VAL A 186 5.37 -14.05 7.74
N ALA A 187 4.20 -13.72 8.27
CA ALA A 187 3.72 -14.13 9.57
C ALA A 187 2.23 -14.49 9.49
N VAL A 188 1.77 -15.29 10.44
CA VAL A 188 0.35 -15.53 10.67
C VAL A 188 -0.03 -15.10 12.08
N VAL A 189 -1.17 -14.43 12.21
CA VAL A 189 -1.74 -14.00 13.49
C VAL A 189 -2.97 -14.85 13.83
N LYS A 190 -3.10 -15.25 15.11
CA LYS A 190 -4.27 -15.97 15.61
C LYS A 190 -5.26 -15.02 16.26
N LEU A 191 -6.53 -15.26 16.01
CA LEU A 191 -7.64 -14.49 16.58
C LEU A 191 -8.17 -15.18 17.84
N HIS A 192 -8.63 -14.40 18.81
CA HIS A 192 -9.18 -14.89 20.09
C HIS A 192 -10.45 -15.77 19.98
N LYS A 193 -11.03 -15.89 18.77
CA LYS A 193 -12.16 -16.76 18.43
C LYS A 193 -12.29 -16.84 16.90
N ASN A 194 -12.95 -17.89 16.43
CA ASN A 194 -13.33 -18.07 15.03
C ASN A 194 -14.22 -16.92 14.53
N ILE A 195 -13.99 -16.56 13.27
CA ILE A 195 -14.81 -15.71 12.44
C ILE A 195 -16.09 -16.47 12.07
N THR A 196 -17.24 -15.79 12.12
CA THR A 196 -18.53 -16.43 11.79
C THR A 196 -18.82 -16.25 10.30
N ILE A 197 -18.38 -17.22 9.49
CA ILE A 197 -18.46 -17.21 8.02
C ILE A 197 -19.87 -17.56 7.51
N LYS A 198 -20.48 -18.62 8.07
CA LYS A 198 -21.69 -19.29 7.51
C LYS A 198 -22.96 -18.42 7.33
N SER A 199 -22.94 -17.18 7.78
CA SER A 199 -24.07 -16.23 7.69
C SER A 199 -23.66 -14.85 7.19
N ASP A 200 -22.42 -14.65 6.76
CA ASP A 200 -21.82 -13.33 6.51
C ASP A 200 -21.09 -13.33 5.17
N ARG A 201 -21.73 -12.82 4.10
CA ARG A 201 -21.16 -12.78 2.74
C ARG A 201 -19.91 -11.91 2.63
N ASN A 202 -19.64 -11.08 3.64
CA ASN A 202 -18.47 -10.21 3.66
C ASN A 202 -17.22 -10.89 4.25
N VAL A 203 -17.34 -12.13 4.74
CA VAL A 203 -16.20 -12.80 5.39
C VAL A 203 -16.12 -14.29 5.10
N ASP A 204 -15.00 -14.72 4.52
CA ASP A 204 -14.68 -16.13 4.20
C ASP A 204 -13.17 -16.38 4.28
N VAL A 205 -12.74 -17.63 4.12
CA VAL A 205 -11.34 -18.05 4.00
C VAL A 205 -10.89 -18.11 2.54
N ILE A 206 -9.62 -17.85 2.27
CA ILE A 206 -9.02 -18.13 0.95
C ILE A 206 -8.11 -19.35 0.99
N GLY A 207 -8.25 -20.22 -0.02
CA GLY A 207 -7.27 -21.27 -0.31
C GLY A 207 -5.93 -20.69 -0.76
N HIS A 208 -4.84 -21.40 -0.51
CA HIS A 208 -3.50 -20.94 -0.86
C HIS A 208 -2.79 -21.91 -1.80
N SER A 209 -2.00 -21.36 -2.73
CA SER A 209 -1.21 -22.16 -3.66
C SER A 209 -0.06 -22.87 -2.96
N ARG A 210 0.31 -24.05 -3.50
CA ARG A 210 1.54 -24.77 -3.16
C ARG A 210 2.63 -24.59 -4.22
N GLU A 211 2.31 -23.96 -5.34
CA GLU A 211 3.27 -23.68 -6.40
C GLU A 211 4.25 -22.59 -5.97
N LYS A 212 5.54 -22.92 -6.02
CA LYS A 212 6.63 -22.07 -5.52
C LYS A 212 6.96 -20.93 -6.48
N LEU A 213 6.79 -21.17 -7.77
CA LEU A 213 7.05 -20.25 -8.87
C LEU A 213 5.72 -19.77 -9.46
N ILE A 214 5.66 -18.48 -9.80
CA ILE A 214 4.54 -17.88 -10.53
C ILE A 214 5.02 -17.63 -11.96
N PRO A 215 4.30 -18.06 -13.02
CA PRO A 215 4.76 -17.93 -14.39
C PRO A 215 4.82 -16.46 -14.84
N THR A 216 5.78 -16.13 -15.70
CA THR A 216 6.15 -14.72 -15.98
C THR A 216 5.33 -14.07 -17.10
N ASP A 217 4.58 -14.86 -17.86
CA ASP A 217 3.54 -14.41 -18.80
C ASP A 217 2.12 -14.39 -18.18
N THR A 218 2.01 -14.12 -16.87
CA THR A 218 0.72 -14.09 -16.14
C THR A 218 0.51 -12.78 -15.39
N GLU A 219 -0.71 -12.57 -14.93
CA GLU A 219 -1.08 -11.42 -14.10
C GLU A 219 -1.61 -11.90 -12.75
N VAL A 220 -1.29 -11.15 -11.68
CA VAL A 220 -1.88 -11.34 -10.35
C VAL A 220 -2.84 -10.20 -10.03
N THR A 221 -3.96 -10.51 -9.40
CA THR A 221 -4.85 -9.51 -8.80
C THR A 221 -4.35 -9.19 -7.41
N PHE A 222 -3.82 -7.99 -7.19
CA PHE A 222 -3.53 -7.48 -5.85
C PHE A 222 -4.71 -6.72 -5.27
N LEU A 223 -4.92 -6.89 -3.97
CA LEU A 223 -5.96 -6.22 -3.20
C LEU A 223 -5.33 -5.49 -2.02
N GLY A 224 -5.73 -4.25 -1.82
CA GLY A 224 -5.20 -3.37 -0.78
C GLY A 224 -6.20 -2.27 -0.43
N TRP A 225 -5.85 -1.42 0.52
CA TRP A 225 -6.76 -0.39 1.02
C TRP A 225 -6.18 0.96 0.66
N GLY A 226 -6.70 1.58 -0.40
CA GLY A 226 -6.24 2.86 -0.92
C GLY A 226 -6.96 4.04 -0.29
N SER A 227 -6.26 5.16 -0.10
CA SER A 227 -6.92 6.42 0.28
C SER A 227 -7.76 6.92 -0.90
N VAL A 228 -9.01 7.28 -0.63
CA VAL A 228 -9.90 7.95 -1.56
C VAL A 228 -10.34 9.27 -0.92
N TRP A 229 -9.89 10.39 -1.50
CA TRP A 229 -10.35 11.71 -1.10
C TRP A 229 -11.76 11.95 -1.63
N GLY A 230 -12.75 11.83 -0.76
CA GLY A 230 -14.11 12.28 -1.03
C GLY A 230 -14.18 13.80 -1.04
N HIS A 231 -14.69 14.39 -2.13
CA HIS A 231 -15.01 15.82 -2.15
C HIS A 231 -16.14 16.12 -1.15
N GLY A 232 -15.76 16.59 0.06
CA GLY A 232 -16.69 17.09 1.08
C GLY A 232 -16.77 16.29 2.38
N SER A 233 -16.03 15.19 2.57
CA SER A 233 -15.93 14.52 3.88
C SER A 233 -14.76 15.05 4.71
N ILE A 234 -14.99 15.28 6.01
CA ILE A 234 -13.98 15.76 6.96
C ILE A 234 -12.96 14.65 7.30
N GLU A 235 -13.29 13.39 7.03
CA GLU A 235 -12.41 12.23 7.22
C GLU A 235 -12.01 11.59 5.88
N GLU A 236 -10.73 11.20 5.80
CA GLU A 236 -10.14 10.48 4.68
C GLU A 236 -10.58 9.01 4.70
N GLN A 237 -11.41 8.59 3.74
CA GLN A 237 -11.84 7.20 3.63
C GLN A 237 -10.74 6.36 2.99
N VAL A 238 -10.50 5.16 3.54
CA VAL A 238 -9.53 4.22 3.00
C VAL A 238 -10.28 2.99 2.53
N LEU A 239 -10.59 2.94 1.24
CA LEU A 239 -11.46 1.93 0.64
C LEU A 239 -10.66 0.76 0.07
N LEU A 240 -11.27 -0.43 0.06
CA LEU A 240 -10.74 -1.59 -0.63
C LEU A 240 -10.60 -1.29 -2.14
N GLN A 241 -9.43 -1.57 -2.67
CA GLN A 241 -9.05 -1.30 -4.04
C GLN A 241 -8.37 -2.52 -4.64
N LYS A 242 -8.56 -2.66 -5.94
CA LYS A 242 -8.02 -3.76 -6.75
C LYS A 242 -7.09 -3.21 -7.81
N VAL A 243 -6.02 -3.96 -8.06
CA VAL A 243 -5.09 -3.66 -9.15
C VAL A 243 -4.56 -4.98 -9.73
N VAL A 244 -4.75 -5.17 -11.04
CA VAL A 244 -4.13 -6.27 -11.79
C VAL A 244 -2.70 -5.88 -12.14
N LEU A 245 -1.74 -6.78 -11.91
CA LEU A 245 -0.31 -6.54 -12.08
C LEU A 245 0.32 -7.68 -12.90
N PRO A 246 1.06 -7.38 -14.00
CA PRO A 246 1.83 -8.40 -14.70
C PRO A 246 2.99 -8.91 -13.83
N VAL A 247 3.28 -10.19 -13.91
CA VAL A 247 4.41 -10.87 -13.25
C VAL A 247 5.69 -10.69 -14.07
N TYR A 248 6.86 -10.72 -13.43
CA TYR A 248 8.18 -10.60 -14.07
C TYR A 248 9.11 -11.70 -13.63
N ASP A 249 10.09 -11.99 -14.49
CA ASP A 249 11.18 -12.89 -14.18
C ASP A 249 11.98 -12.43 -12.94
N LEU A 250 12.39 -13.43 -12.16
CA LEU A 250 13.08 -13.20 -10.91
C LEU A 250 14.45 -12.53 -11.14
N SER A 251 15.09 -12.81 -12.28
CA SER A 251 16.34 -12.15 -12.73
C SER A 251 16.17 -10.65 -12.84
N ASP A 252 15.12 -10.20 -13.52
CA ASP A 252 14.89 -8.81 -13.87
C ASP A 252 14.61 -8.01 -12.61
N CYS A 253 13.84 -8.60 -11.69
CA CYS A 253 13.61 -8.04 -10.36
C CYS A 253 14.89 -8.02 -9.50
N GLN A 254 15.78 -9.00 -9.64
CA GLN A 254 17.10 -9.01 -9.01
C GLN A 254 18.07 -7.98 -9.60
N GLU A 255 17.92 -7.56 -10.85
CA GLU A 255 18.67 -6.43 -11.41
C GLU A 255 18.21 -5.09 -10.81
N VAL A 256 16.91 -4.94 -10.52
CA VAL A 256 16.33 -3.73 -9.91
C VAL A 256 16.64 -3.58 -8.41
N TYR A 257 16.73 -4.70 -7.68
CA TYR A 257 16.78 -4.72 -6.21
C TYR A 257 17.98 -5.46 -5.59
N GLY A 258 18.71 -6.27 -6.37
CA GLY A 258 19.79 -7.13 -5.87
C GLY A 258 19.32 -8.49 -5.35
N LYS A 259 20.18 -9.50 -5.50
CA LYS A 259 19.92 -10.91 -5.14
C LYS A 259 19.78 -11.16 -3.64
N ASP A 260 20.26 -10.25 -2.81
CA ASP A 260 20.14 -10.33 -1.35
C ASP A 260 18.74 -9.95 -0.85
N LEU A 261 18.03 -9.06 -1.58
CA LEU A 261 16.65 -8.62 -1.24
C LEU A 261 15.57 -9.40 -1.99
N VAL A 262 15.88 -9.91 -3.18
CA VAL A 262 14.94 -10.68 -4.02
C VAL A 262 15.50 -12.09 -4.20
N THR A 263 14.98 -13.04 -3.42
CA THR A 263 15.43 -14.45 -3.44
C THR A 263 14.42 -15.35 -4.14
N ARG A 264 14.73 -16.63 -4.30
CA ARG A 264 13.80 -17.66 -4.80
C ARG A 264 12.52 -17.86 -3.96
N THR A 265 12.40 -17.17 -2.82
CA THR A 265 11.17 -17.13 -2.00
C THR A 265 10.20 -16.03 -2.45
N ASN A 266 10.59 -15.26 -3.47
CA ASN A 266 9.85 -14.13 -3.99
C ASN A 266 9.40 -14.35 -5.43
N PHE A 267 8.40 -13.58 -5.83
CA PHE A 267 8.12 -13.22 -7.22
C PHE A 267 7.85 -11.71 -7.26
N CYS A 268 7.89 -11.13 -8.46
CA CYS A 268 7.68 -9.70 -8.63
C CYS A 268 6.55 -9.41 -9.61
N ALA A 269 5.74 -8.41 -9.32
CA ALA A 269 4.65 -7.98 -10.18
C ALA A 269 4.41 -6.47 -10.08
N GLY A 270 4.08 -5.82 -11.19
CA GLY A 270 3.79 -4.38 -11.24
C GLY A 270 4.08 -3.74 -12.60
N TYR A 271 3.52 -2.57 -12.90
CA TYR A 271 3.84 -1.93 -14.17
C TYR A 271 5.18 -1.21 -14.09
N ILE A 272 6.14 -1.66 -14.90
CA ILE A 272 7.40 -0.94 -15.09
C ILE A 272 7.28 0.20 -16.11
N THR A 273 6.27 0.21 -16.99
CA THR A 273 6.09 1.26 -18.01
C THR A 273 5.00 2.29 -17.66
N VAL A 274 4.09 1.95 -16.75
CA VAL A 274 2.93 2.76 -16.37
C VAL A 274 3.04 3.15 -14.90
N ARG A 275 2.57 4.35 -14.54
CA ARG A 275 2.47 4.77 -13.14
C ARG A 275 1.22 4.16 -12.50
N LYS A 276 1.22 2.84 -12.34
CA LYS A 276 0.16 2.02 -11.73
C LYS A 276 0.84 0.92 -10.93
N ASN A 277 0.86 1.01 -9.61
CA ASN A 277 1.63 0.10 -8.75
C ASN A 277 1.13 0.10 -7.30
N VAL A 278 1.49 -0.96 -6.57
CA VAL A 278 1.23 -1.10 -5.13
C VAL A 278 2.31 -0.43 -4.31
N CYS A 279 1.98 -0.07 -3.07
CA CYS A 279 2.84 0.72 -2.19
C CYS A 279 3.02 0.06 -0.82
N ASN A 280 4.09 0.40 -0.11
CA ASN A 280 4.47 -0.24 1.16
C ASN A 280 3.41 -0.16 2.28
N HIS A 281 2.43 0.75 2.22
CA HIS A 281 1.37 0.83 3.23
C HIS A 281 0.24 -0.21 3.04
N ASP A 282 0.28 -0.97 1.93
CA ASP A 282 -0.55 -2.16 1.71
C ASP A 282 0.22 -3.46 1.94
N ALA A 283 1.43 -3.39 2.52
CA ALA A 283 2.21 -4.56 2.90
C ALA A 283 1.39 -5.56 3.73
N GLY A 284 1.65 -6.85 3.53
CA GLY A 284 0.80 -7.91 4.07
C GLY A 284 -0.48 -8.19 3.27
N GLY A 285 -0.89 -7.30 2.35
CA GLY A 285 -2.00 -7.53 1.44
C GLY A 285 -1.75 -8.71 0.49
N PRO A 286 -2.81 -9.40 0.02
CA PRO A 286 -2.70 -10.58 -0.82
C PRO A 286 -2.57 -10.26 -2.32
N ALA A 287 -1.82 -11.12 -3.01
CA ALA A 287 -1.85 -11.28 -4.46
C ALA A 287 -2.50 -12.63 -4.80
N ILE A 288 -3.50 -12.58 -5.68
CA ILE A 288 -4.39 -13.69 -6.06
C ILE A 288 -4.17 -14.05 -7.53
N MET A 289 -4.15 -15.35 -7.83
CA MET A 289 -4.18 -15.90 -9.20
C MET A 289 -5.13 -17.11 -9.17
N ASP A 290 -5.97 -17.27 -10.19
CA ASP A 290 -6.92 -18.39 -10.32
C ASP A 290 -7.79 -18.67 -9.06
N GLY A 291 -8.16 -17.61 -8.34
CA GLY A 291 -8.97 -17.67 -7.12
C GLY A 291 -8.24 -18.12 -5.85
N VAL A 292 -6.92 -18.35 -5.90
CA VAL A 292 -6.11 -18.74 -4.73
C VAL A 292 -5.05 -17.70 -4.38
N LEU A 293 -4.69 -17.67 -3.09
CA LEU A 293 -3.61 -16.84 -2.57
C LEU A 293 -2.26 -17.36 -3.08
N VAL A 294 -1.57 -16.56 -3.89
CA VAL A 294 -0.24 -16.88 -4.44
C VAL A 294 0.89 -16.05 -3.82
N GLY A 295 0.58 -14.85 -3.33
CA GLY A 295 1.58 -13.95 -2.75
C GLY A 295 1.07 -13.11 -1.59
N ILE A 296 2.01 -12.68 -0.75
CA ILE A 296 1.82 -11.62 0.26
C ILE A 296 2.76 -10.47 -0.08
N LEU A 297 2.27 -9.23 -0.14
CA LEU A 297 3.12 -8.08 -0.47
C LEU A 297 4.21 -7.90 0.58
N SER A 298 5.47 -8.10 0.15
CA SER A 298 6.65 -8.02 1.00
C SER A 298 7.16 -6.58 1.05
N PHE A 299 7.43 -5.98 -0.12
CA PHE A 299 7.79 -4.57 -0.25
C PHE A 299 7.58 -4.06 -1.68
N SER A 300 7.65 -2.75 -1.85
CA SER A 300 7.60 -2.01 -3.11
C SER A 300 8.67 -0.92 -3.09
N ALA A 301 8.93 -0.30 -4.25
CA ALA A 301 9.76 0.90 -4.30
C ALA A 301 9.24 1.99 -3.33
N LYS A 302 10.17 2.76 -2.74
CA LYS A 302 9.87 3.95 -1.92
C LYS A 302 8.94 4.96 -2.63
N ARG A 303 8.89 4.90 -3.97
CA ARG A 303 7.99 5.66 -4.83
C ARG A 303 7.28 4.74 -5.82
N CYS A 304 6.13 4.21 -5.40
CA CYS A 304 5.18 3.50 -6.27
C CYS A 304 4.48 4.38 -7.32
N ASP A 305 4.63 5.71 -7.25
CA ASP A 305 4.13 6.64 -8.29
C ASP A 305 5.07 6.79 -9.50
N LYS A 306 6.08 5.92 -9.59
CA LYS A 306 7.10 5.91 -10.64
C LYS A 306 7.08 4.58 -11.40
N PRO A 307 7.43 4.61 -12.69
CA PRO A 307 7.73 3.41 -13.47
C PRO A 307 9.01 2.71 -12.95
N ASP A 308 9.43 1.69 -13.68
CA ASP A 308 10.73 1.00 -13.60
C ASP A 308 10.96 0.08 -12.37
N LYS A 309 9.99 -0.06 -11.45
CA LYS A 309 10.17 -0.89 -10.25
C LYS A 309 8.91 -1.71 -9.89
N PRO A 310 8.87 -3.02 -10.16
CA PRO A 310 7.75 -3.87 -9.75
C PRO A 310 7.74 -4.06 -8.24
N ALA A 311 6.60 -4.43 -7.66
CA ALA A 311 6.54 -4.81 -6.26
C ALA A 311 7.00 -6.26 -6.04
N VAL A 312 7.53 -6.53 -4.86
CA VAL A 312 8.10 -7.83 -4.47
C VAL A 312 7.16 -8.50 -3.48
N PHE A 313 6.76 -9.72 -3.80
CA PHE A 313 5.86 -10.54 -3.00
C PHE A 313 6.64 -11.69 -2.37
N THR A 314 6.23 -12.15 -1.20
CA THR A 314 6.63 -13.48 -0.70
C THR A 314 5.72 -14.51 -1.33
N SER A 315 6.30 -15.48 -2.06
CA SER A 315 5.58 -16.60 -2.67
C SER A 315 4.95 -17.47 -1.58
N VAL A 316 3.65 -17.72 -1.67
CA VAL A 316 2.95 -18.50 -0.64
C VAL A 316 3.24 -20.00 -0.77
N GLY A 317 3.43 -20.52 -1.98
CA GLY A 317 3.92 -21.89 -2.16
C GLY A 317 5.35 -22.10 -1.63
N ALA A 318 6.18 -21.05 -1.59
CA ALA A 318 7.49 -21.12 -0.95
C ALA A 318 7.43 -21.31 0.58
N VAL A 319 6.26 -21.12 1.21
CA VAL A 319 6.03 -21.25 2.66
C VAL A 319 4.86 -22.19 3.04
N SER A 320 4.25 -22.90 2.09
CA SER A 320 3.10 -23.80 2.33
C SER A 320 3.41 -24.91 3.35
N ASP A 321 4.64 -25.43 3.30
CA ASP A 321 5.13 -26.47 4.22
C ASP A 321 5.21 -25.93 5.67
N TRP A 322 5.54 -24.65 5.84
CA TRP A 322 5.52 -24.00 7.14
C TRP A 322 4.10 -23.76 7.64
N LEU A 323 3.17 -23.29 6.79
CA LEU A 323 1.77 -23.05 7.15
C LEU A 323 1.14 -24.30 7.80
N THR A 324 1.26 -25.45 7.13
CA THR A 324 0.80 -26.76 7.62
C THR A 324 1.38 -27.10 9.01
N ASN A 325 2.63 -26.70 9.28
CA ASN A 325 3.31 -26.90 10.56
C ASN A 325 2.97 -25.84 11.63
N VAL A 326 2.37 -24.71 11.27
CA VAL A 326 1.74 -23.82 12.27
C VAL A 326 0.50 -24.53 12.81
N ASP A 327 -0.30 -25.16 11.96
CA ASP A 327 -1.58 -25.79 12.34
C ASP A 327 -1.41 -26.89 13.40
N ALA A 328 -0.38 -27.73 13.23
CA ALA A 328 0.03 -28.71 14.24
C ALA A 328 0.38 -28.04 15.58
N ARG A 329 1.15 -26.95 15.56
CA ARG A 329 1.55 -26.20 16.78
C ARG A 329 0.38 -25.45 17.43
N LYS A 330 -0.59 -24.96 16.66
CA LYS A 330 -1.87 -24.40 17.17
C LYS A 330 -2.61 -25.47 17.97
N LYS A 331 -2.73 -26.69 17.44
CA LYS A 331 -3.41 -27.82 18.10
C LYS A 331 -2.72 -28.20 19.41
N THR A 332 -1.39 -28.25 19.45
CA THR A 332 -0.64 -28.50 20.70
C THR A 332 -0.90 -27.42 21.75
N ARG A 333 -0.73 -26.14 21.42
CA ARG A 333 -1.00 -25.02 22.36
C ARG A 333 -2.45 -24.99 22.88
N TYR A 334 -3.42 -25.33 22.03
CA TYR A 334 -4.81 -25.43 22.45
C TYR A 334 -5.01 -26.55 23.49
N LEU A 335 -4.36 -27.71 23.30
CA LEU A 335 -4.43 -28.82 24.24
C LEU A 335 -3.70 -28.50 25.55
N GLU A 336 -2.51 -27.90 25.50
CA GLU A 336 -1.74 -27.43 26.66
C GLU A 336 -2.56 -26.44 27.51
N SER A 337 -3.19 -25.45 26.88
CA SER A 337 -3.99 -24.43 27.60
C SER A 337 -5.30 -24.97 28.19
N LYS A 338 -5.83 -26.07 27.64
CA LYS A 338 -7.10 -26.68 28.08
C LYS A 338 -6.92 -27.84 29.07
N TYR A 339 -5.76 -28.49 29.07
CA TYR A 339 -5.45 -29.66 29.90
C TYR A 339 -4.04 -29.55 30.53
N PRO A 340 -3.78 -28.55 31.38
CA PRO A 340 -2.44 -28.27 31.92
C PRO A 340 -1.87 -29.36 32.84
N GLU A 341 -2.67 -30.32 33.29
CA GLU A 341 -2.28 -31.37 34.27
C GLU A 341 -1.96 -32.74 33.61
N LYS A 342 -1.79 -32.81 32.29
CA LYS A 342 -1.63 -34.08 31.54
C LYS A 342 -0.31 -34.25 30.77
N ILE A 343 0.72 -33.48 31.11
CA ILE A 343 2.06 -33.52 30.50
C ILE A 343 3.11 -33.61 31.60
#